data_AF-A0A1D9PVB1-F1
#
_entry.id   AF-A0A1D9PVB1-F1
#
_cell.length_a   1.000
_cell.length_b   1.000
_cell.length_c   1.000
_cell.angle_alpha   90.00
_cell.angle_beta   90.00
_cell.angle_gamma   90.00
#
_symmetry.space_group_name_H-M   'P 1'
#
loop_
_entity.id
_entity.type
_entity.pdbx_description
1 polymer ?
#
loop_
_entity_poly.entity_id
_entity_poly.type
_entity_poly.pdbx_seq_one_letter_code
_entity_poly.pdbx_strand_id
1 'polypeptide(L)'
;MLLKLALVCLGNLVTSICCIDVTVNSILDAEIKVASSQLDKMNLPLNNNLTWFFDFTTQPHYTYTPGAVVNADAATFPASTNYGMTMALINLGPCGMLPPHYHPRGTNLWWQLRV
;
A
#
# COMPACT_ATOMS: atom_id res chain seq x y z
N MET A 1 -15.07 14.94 38.49
CA MET A 1 -15.57 15.04 37.10
C MET A 1 -14.45 15.07 36.05
N LEU A 2 -13.31 15.73 36.31
CA LEU A 2 -12.16 15.75 35.39
C LEU A 2 -11.49 14.37 35.15
N LEU A 3 -11.42 13.50 36.15
CA LEU A 3 -10.79 12.18 36.02
C LEU A 3 -11.53 11.24 35.05
N LYS A 4 -12.85 11.41 34.90
CA LYS A 4 -13.66 10.65 33.94
C LYS A 4 -13.51 11.17 32.51
N LEU A 5 -13.22 12.46 32.32
CA LEU A 5 -12.96 13.04 30.99
C LEU A 5 -11.59 12.60 30.45
N ALA A 6 -10.57 12.55 31.31
CA ALA A 6 -9.22 12.13 30.92
C ALA A 6 -9.16 10.67 30.44
N LEU A 7 -9.97 9.78 31.04
CA LEU A 7 -10.01 8.37 30.67
C LEU A 7 -10.72 8.13 29.33
N VAL A 8 -11.69 8.99 28.96
CA VAL A 8 -12.36 8.95 27.65
C VAL A 8 -11.43 9.40 26.54
N CYS A 9 -10.55 10.38 26.79
CA CYS A 9 -9.55 10.81 25.81
C CYS A 9 -8.45 9.76 25.57
N LEU A 10 -8.06 9.00 26.60
CA LEU A 10 -7.03 7.96 26.47
C LEU A 10 -7.53 6.70 25.73
N GLY A 11 -8.82 6.36 25.87
CA GLY A 11 -9.43 5.18 25.22
C GLY A 11 -9.57 5.29 23.70
N ASN A 12 -9.52 6.49 23.14
CA ASN A 12 -9.64 6.73 21.69
C ASN A 12 -8.28 6.68 20.95
N LEU A 13 -7.16 6.55 21.67
CA LEU A 13 -5.83 6.63 21.05
C LEU A 13 -5.29 5.27 20.57
N VAL A 14 -5.99 4.17 20.82
CA VAL A 14 -5.60 2.84 20.33
C VAL A 14 -6.41 2.52 19.06
N THR A 15 -6.26 3.33 18.02
CA THR A 15 -6.65 2.89 16.68
C THR A 15 -5.64 1.83 16.25
N SER A 16 -6.09 0.58 16.18
CA SER A 16 -5.31 -0.52 15.63
C SER A 16 -4.79 -0.12 14.25
N ILE A 17 -3.47 -0.05 14.09
CA ILE A 17 -2.83 0.10 12.78
C ILE A 17 -3.01 -1.26 12.09
N CYS A 18 -4.13 -1.42 11.40
CA CYS A 18 -4.36 -2.60 10.59
C CYS A 18 -3.62 -2.42 9.26
N CYS A 19 -2.74 -3.35 8.93
CA CYS A 19 -2.27 -3.52 7.56
C CYS A 19 -3.48 -3.96 6.72
N ILE A 20 -3.94 -3.10 5.81
CA ILE A 20 -5.13 -3.37 4.99
C ILE A 20 -4.79 -4.32 3.84
N ASP A 21 -3.55 -4.28 3.34
CA ASP A 21 -3.16 -5.03 2.16
C ASP A 21 -3.07 -6.53 2.45
N VAL A 22 -3.71 -7.32 1.58
CA VAL A 22 -3.75 -8.78 1.64
C VAL A 22 -3.00 -9.33 0.43
N THR A 23 -2.14 -10.33 0.66
CA THR A 23 -1.38 -10.96 -0.42
C THR A 23 -2.30 -11.57 -1.47
N VAL A 24 -2.24 -11.05 -2.70
CA VAL A 24 -3.11 -11.48 -3.80
C VAL A 24 -2.73 -12.85 -4.36
N ASN A 25 -1.44 -13.19 -4.33
CA ASN A 25 -0.93 -14.48 -4.77
C ASN A 25 0.29 -14.88 -3.93
N SER A 26 0.05 -15.70 -2.89
CA SER A 26 1.08 -16.13 -1.95
C SER A 26 2.10 -17.08 -2.56
N ILE A 27 1.71 -17.88 -3.58
CA ILE A 27 2.61 -18.80 -4.27
C ILE A 27 3.62 -18.00 -5.09
N LEU A 28 3.13 -17.06 -5.91
CA LEU A 28 3.98 -16.21 -6.74
C LEU A 28 4.94 -15.35 -5.89
N ASP A 29 4.44 -14.76 -4.81
CA ASP A 29 5.28 -13.98 -3.89
C ASP A 29 6.38 -14.85 -3.24
N ALA A 30 6.08 -16.10 -2.88
CA ALA A 30 7.08 -17.03 -2.36
C ALA A 30 8.14 -17.40 -3.42
N GLU A 31 7.72 -17.72 -4.65
CA GLU A 31 8.62 -18.02 -5.77
C GLU A 31 9.58 -16.86 -6.07
N ILE A 32 9.06 -15.63 -6.06
CA ILE A 32 9.86 -14.41 -6.27
C ILE A 32 10.89 -14.20 -5.15
N LYS A 33 10.53 -14.52 -3.90
CA LYS A 33 11.42 -14.37 -2.72
C LYS A 33 12.55 -15.39 -2.69
N VAL A 34 12.33 -16.60 -3.21
CA VAL A 34 13.34 -17.68 -3.21
C VAL A 34 14.20 -17.71 -4.48
N ALA A 35 13.87 -16.91 -5.50
CA ALA A 35 14.64 -16.84 -6.73
C ALA A 35 16.09 -16.39 -6.49
N SER A 36 17.05 -17.14 -7.04
CA SER A 36 18.49 -16.90 -6.86
C SER A 36 19.00 -15.62 -7.52
N SER A 37 18.41 -15.22 -8.65
CA SER A 37 18.81 -14.05 -9.41
C SER A 37 17.61 -13.28 -9.97
N GLN A 38 17.85 -12.03 -10.35
CA GLN A 38 16.84 -11.22 -11.05
C GLN A 38 16.46 -11.85 -12.40
N LEU A 39 17.40 -12.52 -13.05
CA LEU A 39 17.16 -13.23 -14.30
C LEU A 39 16.19 -14.41 -14.08
N ASP A 40 16.34 -15.15 -12.98
CA ASP A 40 15.44 -16.26 -12.65
C ASP A 40 14.01 -15.75 -12.40
N LYS A 41 13.86 -14.60 -11.73
CA LYS A 41 12.57 -13.94 -11.57
C LYS A 41 11.93 -13.58 -12.90
N MET A 42 12.70 -12.99 -13.82
CA MET A 42 12.20 -12.57 -15.13
C MET A 42 11.86 -13.75 -16.04
N ASN A 43 12.59 -14.87 -15.94
CA ASN A 43 12.38 -16.02 -16.82
C ASN A 43 11.27 -16.97 -16.34
N LEU A 44 10.99 -17.01 -15.03
CA LEU A 44 10.06 -17.97 -14.44
C LEU A 44 8.77 -17.28 -13.93
N PRO A 45 8.74 -16.63 -12.73
CA PRO A 45 7.49 -16.09 -12.18
C PRO A 45 7.00 -14.80 -12.86
N LEU A 46 7.88 -14.03 -13.52
CA LEU A 46 7.56 -12.72 -14.11
C LEU A 46 7.81 -12.66 -15.63
N ASN A 47 7.62 -13.79 -16.32
CA ASN A 47 7.94 -13.95 -17.74
C ASN A 47 6.90 -13.34 -18.71
N ASN A 48 5.87 -12.69 -18.18
CA ASN A 48 4.81 -12.07 -18.95
C ASN A 48 4.78 -10.57 -18.65
N ASN A 49 4.73 -9.74 -19.69
CA ASN A 49 4.62 -8.28 -19.57
C ASN A 49 3.48 -7.83 -18.64
N LEU A 50 2.37 -8.57 -18.59
CA LEU A 50 1.26 -8.24 -17.70
C LEU A 50 1.60 -8.38 -16.21
N THR A 51 2.59 -9.20 -15.84
CA THR A 51 3.06 -9.31 -14.44
C THR A 51 3.80 -8.06 -13.98
N TRP A 52 4.27 -7.23 -14.91
CA TRP A 52 4.92 -5.95 -14.66
C TRP A 52 3.97 -4.76 -14.74
N PHE A 53 2.68 -5.01 -15.00
CA PHE A 53 1.67 -3.98 -15.14
C PHE A 53 0.75 -3.97 -13.92
N PHE A 54 0.69 -2.83 -13.23
CA PHE A 54 -0.25 -2.59 -12.15
C PHE A 54 -1.16 -1.42 -12.52
N ASP A 55 -2.45 -1.70 -12.68
CA ASP A 55 -3.44 -0.68 -13.00
C ASP A 55 -4.14 -0.21 -11.72
N PHE A 56 -3.79 0.97 -11.25
CA PHE A 56 -4.40 1.59 -10.06
C PHE A 56 -5.91 1.83 -10.20
N THR A 57 -6.42 2.01 -11.43
CA THR A 57 -7.82 2.39 -11.67
C THR A 57 -8.80 1.22 -11.57
N THR A 58 -8.28 -0.01 -11.65
CA THR A 58 -9.07 -1.25 -11.56
C THR A 58 -8.99 -1.89 -10.18
N GLN A 59 -8.18 -1.34 -9.28
CA GLN A 59 -8.02 -1.90 -7.94
C GLN A 59 -9.29 -1.70 -7.08
N PRO A 60 -9.53 -2.61 -6.13
CA PRO A 60 -10.56 -2.40 -5.12
C PRO A 60 -10.39 -1.03 -4.45
N HIS A 61 -11.50 -0.35 -4.21
CA HIS A 61 -11.53 0.96 -3.55
C HIS A 61 -10.92 2.13 -4.34
N TYR A 62 -10.60 2.00 -5.64
CA TYR A 62 -10.28 3.17 -6.47
C TYR A 62 -11.51 4.11 -6.53
N THR A 63 -11.47 5.19 -5.75
CA THR A 63 -12.54 6.18 -5.65
C THR A 63 -11.99 7.56 -5.29
N TYR A 64 -12.80 8.59 -5.54
CA TYR A 64 -12.57 9.95 -5.05
C TYR A 64 -13.55 10.33 -3.93
N THR A 65 -14.39 9.40 -3.45
CA THR A 65 -15.45 9.73 -2.47
C THR A 65 -15.33 8.87 -1.21
N PRO A 66 -14.87 9.40 -0.07
CA PRO A 66 -14.24 10.72 0.13
C PRO A 66 -12.78 10.78 -0.38
N GLY A 67 -12.22 9.64 -0.79
CA GLY A 67 -10.86 9.46 -1.25
C GLY A 67 -10.47 7.98 -1.19
N ALA A 68 -9.27 7.66 -1.67
CA ALA A 68 -8.71 6.32 -1.66
C ALA A 68 -7.19 6.37 -1.58
N VAL A 69 -6.60 5.32 -1.00
CA VAL A 69 -5.18 5.01 -1.12
C VAL A 69 -5.10 3.62 -1.72
N VAL A 70 -4.50 3.52 -2.91
CA VAL A 70 -4.30 2.25 -3.61
C VAL A 70 -2.80 1.96 -3.62
N ASN A 71 -2.41 0.89 -2.93
CA ASN A 71 -1.01 0.50 -2.76
C ASN A 71 -0.62 -0.53 -3.83
N ALA A 72 0.51 -0.28 -4.48
CA ALA A 72 1.28 -1.25 -5.25
C ALA A 72 2.52 -1.62 -4.45
N ASP A 73 2.42 -2.70 -3.69
CA ASP A 73 3.47 -3.23 -2.82
C ASP A 73 3.68 -4.72 -3.05
N ALA A 74 4.52 -5.38 -2.23
CA ALA A 74 4.77 -6.81 -2.39
C ALA A 74 3.51 -7.69 -2.21
N ALA A 75 2.49 -7.22 -1.48
CA ALA A 75 1.27 -7.97 -1.24
C ALA A 75 0.29 -7.86 -2.42
N THR A 76 0.13 -6.67 -2.99
CA THR A 76 -0.83 -6.40 -4.10
C THR A 76 -0.19 -6.48 -5.49
N PHE A 77 1.13 -6.25 -5.57
CA PHE A 77 1.92 -6.25 -6.80
C PHE A 77 3.24 -7.02 -6.60
N PRO A 78 3.23 -8.37 -6.69
CA PRO A 78 4.38 -9.22 -6.39
C PRO A 78 5.65 -8.90 -7.21
N ALA A 79 5.52 -8.31 -8.40
CA ALA A 79 6.65 -7.88 -9.20
C ALA A 79 7.47 -6.74 -8.54
N SER A 80 6.93 -6.05 -7.53
CA SER A 80 7.67 -5.04 -6.74
C SER A 80 8.53 -5.64 -5.61
N THR A 81 8.42 -6.94 -5.35
CA THR A 81 9.14 -7.61 -4.27
C THR A 81 10.67 -7.53 -4.47
N ASN A 82 11.38 -7.17 -3.40
CA ASN A 82 12.84 -7.00 -3.32
C ASN A 82 13.44 -5.82 -4.10
N TYR A 83 12.65 -4.82 -4.50
CA TYR A 83 13.15 -3.58 -5.11
C TYR A 83 13.29 -2.40 -4.13
N GLY A 84 12.88 -2.57 -2.87
CA GLY A 84 13.05 -1.57 -1.82
C GLY A 84 12.16 -0.34 -1.95
N MET A 85 11.16 -0.38 -2.84
CA MET A 85 10.21 0.70 -3.07
C MET A 85 8.79 0.15 -3.21
N THR A 86 7.84 0.98 -2.82
CA THR A 86 6.39 0.77 -3.03
C THR A 86 5.83 2.04 -3.65
N MET A 87 4.76 1.92 -4.44
CA MET A 87 4.06 3.07 -4.99
C MET A 87 2.63 3.08 -4.47
N ALA A 88 2.15 4.25 -4.05
CA ALA A 88 0.76 4.43 -3.67
C ALA A 88 0.13 5.55 -4.49
N LEU A 89 -1.05 5.29 -5.06
CA LEU A 89 -1.88 6.33 -5.64
C LEU A 89 -2.87 6.81 -4.60
N ILE A 90 -2.82 8.11 -4.31
CA ILE A 90 -3.71 8.76 -3.36
C ILE A 90 -4.69 9.63 -4.15
N ASN A 91 -5.97 9.29 -4.02
CA ASN A 91 -7.07 10.09 -4.53
C ASN A 91 -7.76 10.77 -3.35
N LEU A 92 -7.91 12.09 -3.39
CA LEU A 92 -8.69 12.83 -2.40
C LEU A 92 -9.88 13.48 -3.10
N GLY A 93 -11.07 13.27 -2.55
CA GLY A 93 -12.27 13.98 -2.95
C GLY A 93 -12.31 15.40 -2.42
N PRO A 94 -13.37 16.16 -2.74
CA PRO A 94 -13.62 17.45 -2.12
C PRO A 94 -13.59 17.34 -0.60
N CYS A 95 -12.80 18.21 0.05
CA CYS A 95 -12.57 18.21 1.49
C CYS A 95 -11.94 16.91 2.05
N GLY A 96 -11.46 15.99 1.20
CA GLY A 96 -10.72 14.81 1.62
C GLY A 96 -9.35 15.20 2.18
N MET A 97 -8.98 14.61 3.31
CA MET A 97 -7.71 14.88 3.97
C MET A 97 -7.07 13.58 4.43
N LEU A 98 -5.78 13.44 4.16
CA LEU A 98 -4.96 12.45 4.85
C LEU A 98 -4.67 12.97 6.25
N PRO A 99 -5.12 12.28 7.32
CA PRO A 99 -4.81 12.70 8.68
C PRO A 99 -3.28 12.69 8.90
N PRO A 100 -2.75 13.56 9.78
CA PRO A 100 -1.34 13.53 10.14
C PRO A 100 -0.91 12.13 10.59
N HIS A 101 0.13 11.58 9.96
CA HIS A 101 0.68 10.26 10.25
C HIS A 101 2.19 10.24 9.95
N TYR A 102 2.86 9.12 10.24
CA TYR A 102 4.27 8.91 9.94
C TYR A 102 4.54 7.45 9.53
N HIS A 103 5.62 7.23 8.78
CA HIS A 103 6.05 5.90 8.36
C HIS A 103 7.36 5.53 9.07
N PRO A 104 7.35 4.55 9.99
CA PRO A 104 8.56 4.18 10.74
C PRO A 104 9.63 3.47 9.88
N ARG A 105 9.28 3.03 8.67
CA ARG A 105 10.11 2.16 7.83
C ARG A 105 10.25 2.65 6.37
N GLY A 106 9.77 3.85 6.05
CA GLY A 106 9.76 4.34 4.67
C GLY A 106 9.78 5.86 4.59
N THR A 107 10.42 6.38 3.55
CA THR A 107 10.42 7.80 3.20
C THR A 107 9.45 8.00 2.04
N ASN A 108 8.49 8.91 2.19
CA ASN A 108 7.58 9.26 1.10
C ASN A 108 8.22 10.30 0.19
N LEU A 109 8.24 10.00 -1.11
CA LEU A 109 8.44 10.96 -2.18
C LEU A 109 7.14 11.07 -2.96
N TRP A 110 6.53 12.25 -2.95
CA TRP A 110 5.24 12.50 -3.58
C TRP A 110 5.35 13.30 -4.87
N TRP A 111 4.45 13.01 -5.79
CA TRP A 111 4.22 13.81 -6.99
C TRP A 111 2.72 14.05 -7.13
N GLN A 112 2.34 15.30 -7.39
CA GLN A 112 0.94 15.67 -7.59
C GLN A 112 0.58 15.56 -9.07
N LEU A 113 -0.37 14.68 -9.39
CA LEU A 113 -0.74 14.34 -10.77
C LEU A 113 -1.95 15.14 -11.31
N ARG A 114 -2.63 15.93 -10.47
CA ARG A 114 -3.84 16.68 -10.83
C ARG A 114 -3.89 18.03 -10.12
N VAL A 115 -4.28 19.07 -10.86
CA VAL A 115 -4.81 20.35 -10.35
C VAL A 115 -6.27 20.44 -10.75
#